data_AF-A0A2M6VE12-F1
#
_entry.id   AF-A0A2M6VE12-F1
#
_cell.length_a   1.000
_cell.length_b   1.000
_cell.length_c   1.000
_cell.angle_alpha   90.00
_cell.angle_beta   90.00
_cell.angle_gamma   90.00
#
_symmetry.space_group_name_H-M   'P 1'
#
loop_
_entity.id
_entity.type
_entity.pdbx_description
1 polymer ?
#
loop_
_entity_poly.entity_id
_entity_poly.type
_entity_poly.pdbx_seq_one_letter_code
_entity_poly.pdbx_strand_id
1 'polypeptide(L)'
;MNHLQLHQAGLPDLSANQISRLPKDQLAQFSHAVQELHDWTIQMRGRINRGLEQRYDEQIRQANSFGEEESARFRIDDGDLQIDVSQAKEIVWDQEHLTQIADRMVAAGDRVQDFMEVHLSVSEEDYAKWHPLLRAAFQPARQELVTEPQFKIHWVGEVQL
;
A
#
# COMPACT_ATOMS: atom_id res chain seq x y z
N MET A 1 -22.79 -0.49 -4.18
CA MET A 1 -23.19 -0.06 -5.54
C MET A 1 -22.68 -1.06 -6.56
N ASN A 2 -23.35 -1.14 -7.71
CA ASN A 2 -23.25 -2.31 -8.58
C ASN A 2 -22.37 -1.99 -9.79
N HIS A 3 -21.32 -2.80 -10.05
CA HIS A 3 -20.54 -2.78 -11.30
C HIS A 3 -21.42 -2.71 -12.57
N LEU A 4 -22.64 -3.25 -12.49
CA LEU A 4 -23.67 -3.14 -13.52
C LEU A 4 -24.05 -1.69 -13.87
N GLN A 5 -24.03 -0.75 -12.92
CA GLN A 5 -24.35 0.66 -13.18
C GLN A 5 -23.22 1.37 -13.94
N LEU A 6 -21.95 1.05 -13.65
CA LEU A 6 -20.79 1.57 -14.39
C LEU A 6 -20.72 1.00 -15.81
N HIS A 7 -21.05 -0.29 -15.96
CA HIS A 7 -21.09 -0.97 -17.26
C HIS A 7 -22.27 -0.49 -18.12
N GLN A 8 -23.45 -0.29 -17.54
CA GLN A 8 -24.62 0.26 -18.25
C GLN A 8 -24.39 1.70 -18.71
N ALA A 9 -23.52 2.44 -18.02
CA ALA A 9 -23.13 3.79 -18.40
C ALA A 9 -21.94 3.85 -19.39
N GLY A 10 -21.42 2.70 -19.83
CA GLY A 10 -20.41 2.60 -20.90
C GLY A 10 -18.99 3.01 -20.51
N LEU A 11 -18.69 3.24 -19.22
CA LEU A 11 -17.36 3.69 -18.78
C LEU A 11 -16.19 2.79 -19.28
N PRO A 12 -16.29 1.45 -19.28
CA PRO A 12 -15.22 0.57 -19.76
C PRO A 12 -14.87 0.77 -21.24
N ASP A 13 -15.80 1.27 -22.05
CA ASP A 13 -15.65 1.44 -23.49
C ASP A 13 -15.15 2.85 -23.87
N LEU A 14 -15.02 3.76 -22.91
CA LEU A 14 -14.54 5.12 -23.15
C LEU A 14 -13.01 5.18 -23.14
N SER A 15 -12.43 5.72 -24.22
CA SER A 15 -11.03 6.13 -24.26
C SER A 15 -10.77 7.33 -23.34
N ALA A 16 -9.51 7.53 -22.94
CA ALA A 16 -9.10 8.71 -22.15
C ALA A 16 -9.52 10.04 -22.79
N ASN A 17 -9.49 10.11 -24.13
CA ASN A 17 -9.90 11.29 -24.90
C ASN A 17 -11.43 11.53 -24.88
N GLN A 18 -12.22 10.47 -24.73
CA GLN A 18 -13.67 10.59 -24.53
C GLN A 18 -13.99 10.95 -23.08
N ILE A 19 -13.29 10.34 -22.11
CA ILE A 19 -13.43 10.67 -20.68
C ILE A 19 -13.13 12.15 -20.46
N SER A 20 -12.08 12.70 -21.07
CA SER A 20 -11.73 14.12 -20.92
C SER A 20 -12.79 15.09 -21.46
N ARG A 21 -13.78 14.62 -22.21
CA ARG A 21 -14.87 15.41 -22.80
C ARG A 21 -16.22 15.17 -22.13
N LEU A 22 -16.29 14.32 -21.12
CA LEU A 22 -17.52 14.06 -20.40
C LEU A 22 -18.01 15.33 -19.67
N PRO A 23 -19.33 15.53 -19.56
CA PRO A 23 -19.91 16.54 -18.68
C PRO A 23 -19.40 16.39 -17.24
N LYS A 24 -19.29 17.50 -16.51
CA LYS A 24 -18.79 17.53 -15.12
C LYS A 24 -19.56 16.57 -14.20
N ASP A 25 -20.88 16.51 -14.36
CA ASP A 25 -21.73 15.64 -13.55
C ASP A 25 -21.41 14.16 -13.77
N GLN A 26 -21.19 13.78 -15.03
CA GLN A 26 -20.82 12.41 -15.39
C GLN A 26 -19.41 12.06 -14.91
N LEU A 27 -18.46 12.98 -15.00
CA LEU A 27 -17.11 12.79 -14.44
C LEU A 27 -17.16 12.56 -12.93
N ALA A 28 -17.92 13.38 -12.20
CA ALA A 28 -18.09 13.23 -10.75
C ALA A 28 -18.77 11.90 -10.40
N GLN A 29 -19.84 11.56 -11.10
CA GLN A 29 -20.58 10.30 -10.90
C GLN A 29 -19.68 9.08 -11.14
N PHE A 30 -18.94 9.04 -12.24
CA PHE A 30 -18.04 7.92 -12.54
C PHE A 30 -16.88 7.82 -11.56
N SER A 31 -16.25 8.95 -11.21
CA SER A 31 -15.16 8.96 -10.23
C SER A 31 -15.62 8.43 -8.87
N HIS A 32 -16.80 8.83 -8.41
CA HIS A 32 -17.35 8.38 -7.13
C HIS A 32 -17.71 6.89 -7.17
N ALA A 33 -18.45 6.47 -8.20
CA ALA A 33 -18.90 5.09 -8.32
C ALA A 33 -17.74 4.09 -8.45
N VAL A 34 -16.65 4.45 -9.14
CA VAL A 34 -15.43 3.64 -9.22
C VAL A 34 -14.74 3.55 -7.85
N GLN A 35 -14.61 4.67 -7.13
CA GLN A 35 -13.99 4.67 -5.79
C GLN A 35 -14.78 3.83 -4.80
N GLU A 36 -16.11 3.96 -4.75
CA GLU A 36 -16.96 3.16 -3.87
C GLU A 36 -16.87 1.66 -4.19
N LEU A 37 -16.81 1.31 -5.47
CA LEU A 37 -16.65 -0.08 -5.89
C LEU A 37 -15.28 -0.63 -5.47
N HIS A 38 -14.22 0.17 -5.59
CA HIS A 38 -12.88 -0.19 -5.16
C HIS A 38 -12.84 -0.45 -3.64
N ASP A 39 -13.35 0.50 -2.85
CA ASP A 39 -13.37 0.41 -1.38
C ASP A 39 -14.21 -0.79 -0.92
N TRP A 40 -15.38 -0.99 -1.52
CA TRP A 40 -16.22 -2.15 -1.24
C TRP A 40 -15.53 -3.46 -1.59
N THR A 41 -14.83 -3.53 -2.73
CA THR A 41 -14.11 -4.74 -3.16
C THR A 41 -12.98 -5.09 -2.20
N ILE A 42 -12.18 -4.10 -1.77
CA ILE A 42 -11.15 -4.30 -0.74
C ILE A 42 -11.78 -4.84 0.54
N GLN A 43 -12.85 -4.20 1.00
CA GLN A 43 -13.54 -4.60 2.23
C GLN A 43 -14.08 -6.04 2.14
N MET A 44 -14.74 -6.40 1.04
CA MET A 44 -15.31 -7.74 0.88
C MET A 44 -14.24 -8.80 0.71
N ARG A 45 -13.16 -8.52 -0.06
CA ARG A 45 -12.00 -9.41 -0.16
C ARG A 45 -11.39 -9.68 1.22
N GLY A 46 -11.17 -8.63 2.01
CA GLY A 46 -10.65 -8.75 3.37
C GLY A 46 -11.59 -9.51 4.31
N ARG A 47 -12.91 -9.42 4.12
CA ARG A 47 -13.89 -10.23 4.88
C ARG A 47 -13.83 -11.71 4.50
N ILE A 48 -13.75 -12.02 3.21
CA ILE A 48 -13.64 -13.41 2.73
C ILE A 48 -12.33 -14.02 3.22
N ASN A 49 -11.20 -13.33 3.06
CA ASN A 49 -9.89 -13.85 3.48
C ASN A 49 -9.86 -14.16 4.98
N ARG A 50 -10.36 -13.26 5.84
CA ARG A 50 -10.47 -13.53 7.29
C ARG A 50 -11.37 -14.72 7.60
N GLY A 51 -12.45 -14.91 6.85
CA GLY A 51 -13.30 -16.10 6.98
C GLY A 51 -12.56 -17.39 6.60
N LEU A 52 -11.72 -17.36 5.56
CA LEU A 52 -10.90 -18.51 5.15
C LEU A 52 -9.77 -18.79 6.16
N GLU A 53 -9.12 -17.75 6.70
CA GLU A 53 -8.12 -17.88 7.77
C GLU A 53 -8.73 -18.56 9.01
N GLN A 54 -9.94 -18.15 9.42
CA GLN A 54 -10.64 -18.77 10.55
C GLN A 54 -11.07 -20.21 10.26
N ARG A 55 -11.57 -20.48 9.04
CA ARG A 55 -12.02 -21.81 8.62
C ARG A 55 -10.88 -22.82 8.58
N TYR A 56 -9.69 -22.39 8.16
CA TYR A 56 -8.53 -23.25 7.92
C TYR A 56 -7.37 -23.02 8.90
N ASP A 57 -7.65 -22.40 10.06
CA ASP A 57 -6.65 -22.05 11.08
C ASP A 57 -5.80 -23.26 11.50
N GLU A 58 -6.43 -24.43 11.65
CA GLU A 58 -5.71 -25.65 12.04
C GLU A 58 -4.74 -26.14 10.96
N GLN A 59 -5.19 -26.17 9.70
CA GLN A 59 -4.34 -26.56 8.56
C GLN A 59 -3.19 -25.57 8.37
N ILE A 60 -3.46 -24.27 8.57
CA ILE A 60 -2.43 -23.22 8.55
C ILE A 60 -1.41 -23.45 9.67
N ARG A 61 -1.84 -23.69 10.93
CA ARG A 61 -0.93 -23.98 12.05
C ARG A 61 -0.10 -25.23 11.80
N GLN A 62 -0.72 -26.28 11.27
CA GLN A 62 -0.05 -27.52 10.95
C GLN A 62 1.00 -27.32 9.84
N ALA A 63 0.67 -26.64 8.75
CA ALA A 63 1.64 -26.30 7.69
C ALA A 63 2.81 -25.46 8.24
N ASN A 64 2.53 -24.51 9.13
CA ASN A 64 3.55 -23.69 9.78
C ASN A 64 4.47 -24.47 10.74
N SER A 65 4.09 -25.69 11.14
CA SER A 65 4.93 -26.57 11.96
C SER A 65 5.97 -27.37 11.15
N PHE A 66 5.78 -27.51 9.83
CA PHE A 66 6.60 -28.37 8.97
C PHE A 66 7.84 -27.71 8.34
N GLY A 67 8.36 -26.63 8.94
CA GLY A 67 9.56 -25.96 8.45
C GLY A 67 9.27 -24.92 7.37
N GLU A 68 10.32 -24.26 6.88
CA GLU A 68 10.16 -22.92 6.30
C GLU A 68 9.56 -22.86 4.89
N GLU A 69 9.77 -23.88 4.06
CA GLU A 69 9.34 -23.90 2.65
C GLU A 69 7.88 -24.34 2.52
N GLU A 70 7.47 -25.37 3.26
CA GLU A 70 6.09 -25.88 3.30
C GLU A 70 5.12 -24.90 3.95
N SER A 71 5.59 -24.02 4.84
CA SER A 71 4.77 -22.99 5.48
C SER A 71 4.40 -21.83 4.53
N ALA A 72 5.25 -21.54 3.54
CA ALA A 72 5.11 -20.36 2.69
C ALA A 72 4.09 -20.56 1.56
N ARG A 73 3.97 -21.77 1.04
CA ARG A 73 2.95 -22.15 0.05
C ARG A 73 2.53 -23.59 0.27
N PHE A 74 1.25 -23.80 0.54
CA PHE A 74 0.69 -25.13 0.70
C PHE A 74 -0.74 -25.17 0.18
N ARG A 75 -1.27 -26.38 0.10
CA ARG A 75 -2.58 -26.66 -0.45
C ARG A 75 -3.45 -27.34 0.58
N ILE A 76 -4.71 -26.94 0.63
CA ILE A 76 -5.75 -27.58 1.40
C ILE A 76 -6.77 -28.15 0.42
N ASP A 77 -7.00 -29.46 0.49
CA ASP A 77 -8.10 -30.10 -0.22
C ASP A 77 -9.30 -30.22 0.75
N ASP A 78 -10.40 -29.51 0.46
CA ASP A 78 -11.65 -29.51 1.24
C ASP A 78 -12.81 -29.96 0.32
N GLY A 79 -12.98 -31.28 0.20
CA GLY A 79 -14.03 -31.89 -0.61
C GLY A 79 -13.87 -31.60 -2.11
N ASP A 80 -14.75 -30.77 -2.65
CA ASP A 80 -14.75 -30.30 -4.04
C ASP A 80 -13.92 -29.03 -4.26
N LEU A 81 -13.36 -28.46 -3.18
CA LEU A 81 -12.52 -27.27 -3.23
C LEU A 81 -11.05 -27.61 -3.03
N GLN A 82 -10.21 -26.94 -3.83
CA GLN A 82 -8.77 -26.88 -3.64
C GLN A 82 -8.39 -25.44 -3.32
N ILE A 83 -7.74 -25.24 -2.17
CA ILE A 83 -7.38 -23.93 -1.66
C ILE A 83 -5.85 -23.84 -1.67
N ASP A 84 -5.32 -23.03 -2.57
CA ASP A 84 -3.90 -22.68 -2.57
C ASP A 84 -3.68 -21.54 -1.57
N VAL A 85 -2.93 -21.82 -0.51
CA VAL A 85 -2.56 -20.84 0.52
C VAL A 85 -1.13 -20.39 0.25
N SER A 86 -0.93 -19.08 0.13
CA SER A 86 0.41 -18.48 0.07
C SER A 86 0.58 -17.48 1.19
N GLN A 87 1.55 -17.71 2.06
CA GLN A 87 1.96 -16.79 3.12
C GLN A 87 3.32 -16.23 2.74
N ALA A 88 3.36 -14.93 2.40
CA ALA A 88 4.62 -14.26 2.19
C ALA A 88 5.33 -14.14 3.54
N LYS A 89 6.53 -14.71 3.65
CA LYS A 89 7.43 -14.38 4.75
C LYS A 89 8.09 -13.07 4.43
N GLU A 90 7.93 -12.11 5.33
CA GLU A 90 8.68 -10.88 5.31
C GLU A 90 9.74 -10.96 6.41
N ILE A 91 11.00 -10.76 6.04
CA ILE A 91 12.07 -10.57 7.01
C ILE A 91 11.94 -9.14 7.50
N VAL A 92 11.38 -8.99 8.70
CA VAL A 92 11.35 -7.70 9.40
C VAL A 92 12.54 -7.64 10.33
N TRP A 93 13.31 -6.56 10.22
CA TRP A 93 14.44 -6.32 11.10
C TRP A 93 14.02 -5.52 12.33
N ASP A 94 14.43 -5.98 13.50
CA ASP A 94 14.30 -5.24 14.75
C ASP A 94 15.19 -3.99 14.70
N GLN A 95 14.55 -2.84 14.53
CA GLN A 95 15.24 -1.56 14.36
C GLN A 95 16.00 -1.14 15.62
N GLU A 96 15.53 -1.51 16.81
CA GLU A 96 16.22 -1.17 18.06
C GLU A 96 17.53 -1.95 18.13
N HIS A 97 17.49 -3.26 17.88
CA HIS A 97 18.69 -4.07 17.83
C HIS A 97 19.64 -3.68 16.69
N LEU A 98 19.12 -3.36 15.50
CA LEU A 98 19.93 -2.86 14.40
C LEU A 98 20.64 -1.55 14.74
N THR A 99 19.97 -0.63 15.45
CA THR A 99 20.58 0.63 15.93
C THR A 99 21.74 0.34 16.89
N GLN A 100 21.54 -0.57 17.85
CA GLN A 100 22.60 -0.96 18.79
C GLN A 100 23.80 -1.60 18.08
N ILE A 101 23.57 -2.38 17.04
CA ILE A 101 24.63 -2.97 16.21
C ILE A 101 25.37 -1.85 15.47
N ALA A 102 24.65 -0.94 14.82
CA ALA A 102 25.24 0.19 14.11
C ALA A 102 26.11 1.07 15.03
N ASP A 103 25.65 1.37 16.25
CA ASP A 103 26.41 2.14 17.24
C ASP A 103 27.72 1.43 17.63
N ARG A 104 27.68 0.11 17.83
CA ARG A 104 28.88 -0.69 18.13
C ARG A 104 29.87 -0.70 16.97
N MET A 105 29.39 -0.79 15.73
CA MET A 105 30.22 -0.73 14.54
C MET A 105 30.94 0.62 14.43
N VAL A 106 30.20 1.73 14.61
CA VAL A 106 30.80 3.07 14.60
C VAL A 106 31.84 3.23 15.70
N ALA A 107 31.56 2.75 16.91
CA ALA A 107 32.52 2.79 18.03
C ALA A 107 33.79 1.96 17.77
N ALA A 108 33.68 0.88 16.99
CA ALA A 108 34.81 0.06 16.54
C ALA A 108 35.57 0.67 15.36
N GLY A 109 35.06 1.75 14.75
CA GLY A 109 35.64 2.39 13.56
C GLY A 109 35.17 1.79 12.23
N ASP A 110 34.18 0.90 12.26
CA ASP A 110 33.57 0.31 11.07
C ASP A 110 32.55 1.26 10.42
N ARG A 111 32.32 1.06 9.12
CA ARG A 111 31.33 1.81 8.34
C ARG A 111 30.03 1.01 8.26
N VAL A 112 28.94 1.56 8.80
CA VAL A 112 27.62 0.91 8.82
C VAL A 112 27.13 0.56 7.42
N GLN A 113 27.38 1.44 6.45
CA GLN A 113 26.97 1.26 5.05
C GLN A 113 27.61 0.06 4.34
N ASP A 114 28.67 -0.54 4.91
CA ASP A 114 29.30 -1.73 4.34
C ASP A 114 28.48 -3.00 4.65
N PHE A 115 27.52 -2.92 5.58
CA PHE A 115 26.73 -4.05 6.06
C PHE A 115 25.22 -3.80 6.02
N MET A 116 24.79 -2.54 5.95
CA MET A 116 23.38 -2.14 6.01
C MET A 116 23.08 -1.10 4.95
N GLU A 117 21.93 -1.20 4.31
CA GLU A 117 21.41 -0.10 3.50
C GLU A 117 20.96 1.04 4.42
N VAL A 118 21.50 2.24 4.18
CA VAL A 118 21.22 3.41 5.01
C VAL A 118 20.49 4.45 4.16
N HIS A 119 19.24 4.71 4.50
CA HIS A 119 18.47 5.83 3.96
C HIS A 119 18.48 6.98 4.96
N LEU A 120 19.03 8.12 4.55
CA LEU A 120 18.98 9.35 5.32
C LEU A 120 17.77 10.17 4.88
N SER A 121 16.85 10.40 5.80
CA SER A 121 15.67 11.24 5.59
C SER A 121 15.59 12.32 6.65
N VAL A 122 15.16 13.51 6.24
CA VAL A 122 14.83 14.60 7.15
C VAL A 122 13.34 14.89 6.96
N SER A 123 12.58 14.96 8.05
CA SER A 123 11.19 15.36 7.97
C SER A 123 11.10 16.85 7.59
N GLU A 124 10.15 17.21 6.72
CA GLU A 124 9.96 18.63 6.35
C GLU A 124 9.55 19.49 7.57
N GLU A 125 8.87 18.89 8.55
CA GLU A 125 8.51 19.55 9.80
C GLU A 125 9.74 19.93 10.63
N ASP A 126 10.69 19.01 10.82
CA ASP A 126 11.91 19.30 11.58
C ASP A 126 12.79 20.28 10.81
N TYR A 127 12.93 20.08 9.49
CA TYR A 127 13.67 20.99 8.62
C TYR A 127 13.18 22.44 8.75
N ALA A 128 11.87 22.65 8.83
CA ALA A 128 11.27 23.97 8.98
C ALA A 128 11.58 24.64 10.33
N LYS A 129 11.76 23.86 11.41
CA LYS A 129 12.05 24.34 12.76
C LYS A 129 13.54 24.69 12.98
N TRP A 130 14.43 24.24 12.10
CA TRP A 130 15.86 24.44 12.25
C TRP A 130 16.28 25.90 12.07
N HIS A 131 17.35 26.28 12.77
CA HIS A 131 18.00 27.57 12.58
C HIS A 131 18.45 27.75 11.10
N PRO A 132 18.34 28.96 10.51
CA PRO A 132 18.61 29.17 9.08
C PRO A 132 19.96 28.65 8.57
N LEU A 133 21.01 28.72 9.41
CA LEU A 133 22.34 28.23 9.06
C LEU A 133 22.36 26.70 8.82
N LEU A 134 21.67 25.94 9.65
CA LEU A 134 21.59 24.48 9.50
C LEU A 134 20.75 24.12 8.26
N ARG A 135 19.65 24.83 8.03
CA ARG A 135 18.83 24.66 6.82
C ARG A 135 19.64 24.90 5.55
N ALA A 136 20.45 25.96 5.52
CA ALA A 136 21.30 26.29 4.37
C ALA A 136 22.29 25.18 4.01
N ALA A 137 22.82 24.45 5.00
CA ALA A 137 23.73 23.33 4.77
C ALA A 137 23.05 22.12 4.12
N PHE A 138 21.76 21.88 4.42
CA PHE A 138 20.99 20.75 3.91
C PHE A 138 20.21 21.07 2.63
N GLN A 139 19.99 22.34 2.32
CA GLN A 139 19.24 22.79 1.14
C GLN A 139 19.72 22.16 -0.19
N PRO A 140 21.03 21.96 -0.47
CA PRO A 140 21.47 21.31 -1.71
C PRO A 140 21.07 19.83 -1.83
N ALA A 141 20.86 19.15 -0.70
CA ALA A 141 20.41 17.76 -0.67
C ALA A 141 18.89 17.62 -0.77
N ARG A 142 18.14 18.71 -0.58
CA ARG A 142 16.67 18.71 -0.64
C ARG A 142 16.20 18.74 -2.10
N GLN A 143 15.59 17.65 -2.54
CA GLN A 143 14.98 17.52 -3.87
C GLN A 143 13.46 17.48 -3.76
N GLU A 144 12.77 18.15 -4.69
CA GLU A 144 11.32 18.10 -4.81
C GLU A 144 10.98 17.13 -5.95
N LEU A 145 10.37 15.99 -5.60
CA LEU A 145 9.87 15.03 -6.58
C LEU A 145 8.41 15.33 -6.87
N VAL A 146 8.12 15.72 -8.11
CA VAL A 146 6.74 15.82 -8.60
C VAL A 146 6.29 14.42 -9.02
N THR A 147 5.41 13.82 -8.22
CA THR A 147 4.82 12.51 -8.54
C THR A 147 3.68 12.64 -9.56
N GLU A 148 3.17 11.50 -10.03
CA GLU A 148 1.98 11.49 -10.88
C GLU A 148 0.78 12.16 -10.18
N PRO A 149 -0.05 12.90 -10.94
CA PRO A 149 -1.21 13.58 -10.38
C PRO A 149 -2.26 12.58 -9.93
N GLN A 150 -2.79 12.78 -8.72
CA GLN A 150 -3.96 12.07 -8.22
C GLN A 150 -5.17 12.98 -8.31
N PHE A 151 -6.27 12.47 -8.87
CA PHE A 151 -7.51 13.22 -9.04
C PHE A 151 -8.57 12.76 -8.05
N LYS A 152 -9.14 13.70 -7.30
CA LYS A 152 -10.34 13.50 -6.48
C LYS A 152 -11.36 14.56 -6.84
N ILE A 153 -12.58 14.15 -7.15
CA ILE A 153 -13.66 15.05 -7.55
C ILE A 153 -14.58 15.30 -6.37
N HIS A 154 -14.79 16.57 -6.03
CA HIS A 154 -15.75 17.02 -5.04
C HIS A 154 -16.58 18.18 -5.62
N TRP A 155 -17.87 18.18 -5.33
CA TRP A 155 -18.72 19.34 -5.60
C TRP A 155 -18.40 20.48 -4.63
N VAL A 156 -18.48 21.72 -5.11
CA VAL A 156 -18.27 22.91 -4.30
C VAL A 156 -19.61 23.66 -4.20
N GLY A 157 -20.09 23.87 -2.97
CA GLY A 157 -21.39 24.50 -2.68
C GLY A 157 -22.57 23.53 -2.68
N GLU A 158 -23.79 24.05 -2.45
CA GLU A 158 -25.02 23.28 -2.65
C GLU A 158 -25.22 23.05 -4.15
N VAL A 159 -24.79 21.89 -4.62
CA VAL A 159 -25.15 21.40 -5.95
C VAL A 159 -26.46 20.65 -5.81
N GLN A 160 -27.54 21.24 -6.34
CA GLN A 160 -28.82 20.57 -6.51
C GLN A 160 -28.67 19.53 -7.62
N LEU A 161 -28.62 18.25 -7.21
CA LEU A 161 -28.77 17.10 -8.11
C LEU A 161 -30.24 16.95 -8.54
#